data_AF-A0A847H1M3-F1
#
_entry.id   AF-A0A847H1M3-F1
#
_cell.length_a   1.000
_cell.length_b   1.000
_cell.length_c   1.000
_cell.angle_alpha   90.00
_cell.angle_beta   90.00
_cell.angle_gamma   90.00
#
_symmetry.space_group_name_H-M   'P 1'
#
loop_
_entity.id
_entity.type
_entity.pdbx_description
1 polymer ?
#
loop_
_entity_poly.entity_id
_entity_poly.type
_entity_poly.pdbx_seq_one_letter_code
_entity_poly.pdbx_strand_id
1 'polypeptide(L)'
;MSAFRCSFACVVALVLGGTLWAQSESVTWVREDFTGPGARPPVQVPDGNSRLTAEVVGGVFRLVDLGSERGDLLTCERAWCADPAAGASCRASVKVVRSTGLAGVMIGFSDGVHEDLLTLYPDRIELHRAQQAFRMDTTDDFHVYQVDLRGTDITVSVDSRPVICAAGALTFPAHQGRNRFSFGSGASASQGESHWQWVAWTDGVEALRKRWPVSATAEQITVFKQDDVYACFPSLWRDPATGRLYTTFSKRTVRTHYETLDAARGVMESDDGGRTWRDVEQLPAGIVGPRPPAARTVADGVLVRIGHNWRRWFPPEQRPAYEGKYHIVTSASYRPDWFAINSGGFVARSEDAGKSWSKVAIPELDTYASCSSPWSFLPLRDGRLLRSFLVRSGPGDSGDVWVATTRDGRSAETVRVMGDPEEKLKFTEETLAHETSDGVLWLLTRVEGGDDHLWQAVSRDGGRTWSAAKSPIRGHPPSGLVQLADGRLVLTYGFRHPPYGIRAVVSRDEGVTWDTDHLVVLRNDGAGYDLGYPVSLVLPDQTIVTIYYFVLPADGINHIACTRWRCD
;
A
#
# COMPACT_ATOMS: atom_id res chain seq x y z
N MET A 1 36.26 11.17 75.12
CA MET A 1 35.70 12.23 75.99
C MET A 1 35.33 13.41 75.10
N SER A 2 34.19 14.04 75.42
CA SER A 2 33.65 15.32 74.91
C SER A 2 33.41 15.51 73.41
N ALA A 3 32.12 15.46 73.05
CA ALA A 3 31.52 16.25 71.97
C ALA A 3 31.58 17.76 72.29
N PHE A 4 31.57 18.63 71.28
CA PHE A 4 30.66 19.79 71.17
C PHE A 4 30.72 20.44 69.77
N ARG A 5 29.58 21.05 69.39
CA ARG A 5 29.12 21.49 68.07
C ARG A 5 29.49 22.94 67.68
N CYS A 6 29.17 23.26 66.41
CA CYS A 6 28.84 24.55 65.77
C CYS A 6 29.99 25.16 64.93
N SER A 7 29.82 25.65 63.70
CA SER A 7 28.71 26.40 63.07
C SER A 7 28.75 26.33 61.52
N PHE A 8 27.62 26.71 60.90
CA PHE A 8 27.36 26.97 59.47
C PHE A 8 28.32 27.95 58.77
N ALA A 9 28.63 27.71 57.49
CA ALA A 9 28.85 28.76 56.48
C ALA A 9 28.65 28.22 55.04
N CYS A 10 27.94 29.02 54.24
CA CYS A 10 27.56 28.80 52.83
C CYS A 10 28.73 28.48 51.89
N VAL A 11 28.50 27.55 50.95
CA VAL A 11 29.32 27.40 49.74
C VAL A 11 28.46 27.69 48.51
N VAL A 12 28.85 28.74 47.79
CA VAL A 12 28.35 29.09 46.45
C VAL A 12 28.87 28.04 45.47
N ALA A 13 27.96 27.29 44.84
CA ALA A 13 28.30 26.40 43.73
C ALA A 13 28.16 27.15 42.40
N LEU A 14 29.29 27.43 41.75
CA LEU A 14 29.33 27.89 40.36
C LEU A 14 28.81 26.78 39.44
N VAL A 15 27.74 27.08 38.72
CA VAL A 15 27.20 26.27 37.63
C VAL A 15 28.04 26.54 36.38
N LEU A 16 28.88 25.59 35.97
CA LEU A 16 29.43 25.55 34.62
C LEU A 16 28.39 24.91 33.71
N GLY A 17 27.48 25.77 33.20
CA GLY A 17 26.57 25.45 32.11
C GLY A 17 27.29 25.59 30.77
N GLY A 18 27.23 24.54 29.97
CA GLY A 18 27.82 24.49 28.63
C GLY A 18 27.45 23.19 27.93
N THR A 19 26.19 22.79 28.00
CA THR A 19 25.65 21.76 27.10
C THR A 19 25.70 22.31 25.68
N LEU A 20 26.40 21.59 24.81
CA LEU A 20 26.26 21.72 23.36
C LEU A 20 24.77 21.61 23.03
N TRP A 21 24.17 22.71 22.60
CA TRP A 21 22.88 22.68 21.94
C TRP A 21 23.10 21.95 20.61
N ALA A 22 22.67 20.69 20.56
CA ALA A 22 22.33 20.08 19.29
C ALA A 22 21.37 21.07 18.60
N GLN A 23 21.73 21.55 17.42
CA GLN A 23 20.80 22.28 16.57
C GLN A 23 19.57 21.39 16.44
N SER A 24 18.44 21.81 17.03
CA SER A 24 17.17 21.13 16.79
C SER A 24 16.92 21.20 15.29
N GLU A 25 16.93 20.06 14.62
CA GLU A 25 16.53 20.00 13.21
C GLU A 25 15.20 20.75 13.08
N SER A 26 15.12 21.68 12.12
CA SER A 26 13.92 22.48 11.91
C SER A 26 12.75 21.56 11.59
N VAL A 27 11.77 21.47 12.49
CA VAL A 27 10.56 20.67 12.27
C VAL A 27 9.67 21.39 11.27
N THR A 28 9.37 20.73 10.15
CA THR A 28 8.45 21.24 9.14
C THR A 28 7.02 21.09 9.63
N TRP A 29 6.27 22.20 9.65
CA TRP A 29 4.85 22.22 9.99
C TRP A 29 4.00 22.33 8.73
N VAL A 30 3.00 21.46 8.62
CA VAL A 30 1.91 21.59 7.66
C VAL A 30 0.73 22.26 8.38
N ARG A 31 0.02 23.16 7.70
CA ARG A 31 -1.11 23.91 8.25
C ARG A 31 -2.26 23.99 7.25
N GLU A 32 -3.47 23.77 7.74
CA GLU A 32 -4.71 24.12 7.05
C GLU A 32 -5.36 25.29 7.76
N ASP A 33 -5.65 26.35 7.01
CA ASP A 33 -6.20 27.60 7.54
C ASP A 33 -7.58 27.87 6.95
N PHE A 34 -8.58 27.99 7.83
CA PHE A 34 -9.98 28.18 7.45
C PHE A 34 -10.42 29.64 7.54
N THR A 35 -9.54 30.55 7.98
CA THR A 35 -9.85 31.98 8.09
C THR A 35 -9.62 32.74 6.78
N GLY A 36 -8.97 32.12 5.81
CA GLY A 36 -8.66 32.72 4.52
C GLY A 36 -9.88 32.87 3.59
N PRO A 37 -9.89 33.88 2.71
CA PRO A 37 -10.94 34.03 1.71
C PRO A 37 -10.97 32.81 0.77
N GLY A 38 -12.15 32.25 0.55
CA GLY A 38 -12.34 31.08 -0.31
C GLY A 38 -11.99 29.73 0.32
N ALA A 39 -11.69 29.69 1.63
CA ALA A 39 -11.55 28.44 2.37
C ALA A 39 -12.81 27.57 2.24
N ARG A 40 -12.59 26.26 2.10
CA ARG A 40 -13.66 25.26 1.94
C ARG A 40 -13.61 24.27 3.10
N PRO A 41 -14.73 23.62 3.43
CA PRO A 41 -14.74 22.55 4.41
C PRO A 41 -13.71 21.45 4.03
N PRO A 42 -12.89 20.99 4.98
CA PRO A 42 -11.88 19.95 4.73
C PRO A 42 -12.47 18.54 4.55
N VAL A 43 -13.79 18.41 4.62
CA VAL A 43 -14.54 17.16 4.56
C VAL A 43 -15.93 17.42 3.95
N GLN A 44 -16.43 16.46 3.17
CA GLN A 44 -17.79 16.50 2.62
C GLN A 44 -18.73 15.67 3.49
N VAL A 45 -19.94 16.19 3.69
CA VAL A 45 -21.02 15.44 4.36
C VAL A 45 -21.55 14.36 3.41
N PRO A 46 -21.74 13.11 3.87
CA PRO A 46 -22.40 12.08 3.07
C PRO A 46 -23.78 12.51 2.58
N ASP A 47 -24.09 12.25 1.31
CA ASP A 47 -25.37 12.61 0.71
C ASP A 47 -26.56 12.07 1.53
N GLY A 48 -27.53 12.95 1.79
CA GLY A 48 -28.74 12.59 2.53
C GLY A 48 -28.60 12.53 4.06
N ASN A 49 -27.40 12.75 4.62
CA ASN A 49 -27.25 12.83 6.07
C ASN A 49 -27.48 14.26 6.59
N SER A 50 -28.74 14.57 6.93
CA SER A 50 -29.14 15.88 7.45
C SER A 50 -28.71 16.15 8.90
N ARG A 51 -28.12 15.16 9.58
CA ARG A 51 -27.64 15.28 10.97
C ARG A 51 -26.21 15.82 11.04
N LEU A 52 -25.51 15.83 9.91
CA LEU A 52 -24.14 16.32 9.79
C LEU A 52 -24.13 17.64 9.01
N THR A 53 -23.32 18.59 9.45
CA THR A 53 -23.07 19.85 8.72
C THR A 53 -21.59 20.18 8.77
N ALA A 54 -21.01 20.52 7.62
CA ALA A 54 -19.65 20.99 7.48
C ALA A 54 -19.62 22.19 6.53
N GLU A 55 -19.29 23.35 7.07
CA GLU A 55 -19.32 24.62 6.33
C GLU A 55 -18.19 25.54 6.79
N VAL A 56 -17.71 26.41 5.91
CA VAL A 56 -16.82 27.51 6.31
C VAL A 56 -17.65 28.79 6.27
N VAL A 57 -17.93 29.35 7.44
CA VAL A 57 -18.76 30.56 7.60
C VAL A 57 -18.01 31.56 8.45
N GLY A 58 -17.89 32.80 7.97
CA GLY A 58 -17.20 33.87 8.69
C GLY A 58 -15.71 33.60 8.94
N GLY A 59 -15.04 32.83 8.08
CA GLY A 59 -13.62 32.48 8.26
C GLY A 59 -13.39 31.43 9.34
N VAL A 60 -14.38 30.57 9.60
CA VAL A 60 -14.28 29.49 10.58
C VAL A 60 -14.90 28.25 9.96
N PHE A 61 -14.20 27.13 10.04
CA PHE A 61 -14.78 25.83 9.72
C PHE A 61 -15.69 25.40 10.87
N ARG A 62 -17.00 25.33 10.60
CA ARG A 62 -18.03 24.85 11.53
C ARG A 62 -18.38 23.41 11.18
N LEU A 63 -18.29 22.55 12.19
CA LEU A 63 -18.69 21.15 12.12
C LEU A 63 -19.78 20.90 13.16
N VAL A 64 -20.92 20.38 12.69
CA VAL A 64 -22.03 19.94 13.53
C VAL A 64 -22.29 18.47 13.26
N ASP A 65 -22.32 17.70 14.33
CA ASP A 65 -22.75 16.31 14.36
C ASP A 65 -23.87 16.16 15.40
N LEU A 66 -25.11 16.07 14.91
CA LEU A 66 -26.30 15.83 15.72
C LEU A 66 -26.72 14.36 15.69
N GLY A 67 -25.91 13.50 15.09
CA GLY A 67 -26.23 12.10 14.92
C GLY A 67 -26.02 11.26 16.17
N SER A 68 -26.61 10.08 16.16
CA SER A 68 -26.43 9.06 17.20
C SER A 68 -26.54 7.65 16.61
N GLU A 69 -26.61 7.56 15.28
CA GLU A 69 -26.68 6.30 14.55
C GLU A 69 -25.30 5.93 14.02
N ARG A 70 -25.08 4.64 13.79
CA ARG A 70 -23.83 4.15 13.19
C ARG A 70 -23.61 4.84 11.84
N GLY A 71 -22.45 5.47 11.68
CA GLY A 71 -22.08 6.22 10.47
C GLY A 71 -22.30 7.73 10.57
N ASP A 72 -22.98 8.19 11.62
CA ASP A 72 -23.01 9.62 11.96
C ASP A 72 -21.68 10.00 12.62
N LEU A 73 -20.67 10.30 11.82
CA LEU A 73 -19.42 10.91 12.29
C LEU A 73 -18.79 11.68 11.13
N LEU A 74 -18.01 12.69 11.44
CA LEU A 74 -17.32 13.49 10.44
C LEU A 74 -15.89 13.77 10.90
N THR A 75 -15.00 12.83 10.63
CA THR A 75 -13.58 12.92 10.96
C THR A 75 -12.77 13.38 9.75
N CYS A 76 -11.96 14.40 9.93
CA CYS A 76 -10.95 14.83 8.98
C CYS A 76 -9.63 14.12 9.29
N GLU A 77 -9.02 13.44 8.32
CA GLU A 77 -7.82 12.63 8.53
C GLU A 77 -6.66 13.09 7.66
N ARG A 78 -5.45 13.09 8.20
CA ARG A 78 -4.20 13.45 7.51
C ARG A 78 -3.09 12.46 7.83
N ALA A 79 -2.39 12.00 6.81
CA ALA A 79 -1.12 11.32 7.00
C ALA A 79 -0.10 12.37 7.49
N TRP A 80 0.51 12.10 8.63
CA TRP A 80 1.55 12.96 9.22
C TRP A 80 2.90 12.28 9.38
N CYS A 81 2.96 10.97 9.15
CA CYS A 81 4.21 10.20 9.13
C CYS A 81 4.99 10.26 10.45
N ALA A 82 4.30 10.34 11.58
CA ALA A 82 4.94 10.42 12.88
C ALA A 82 5.88 9.23 13.11
N ASP A 83 7.06 9.49 13.65
CA ASP A 83 8.00 8.46 14.08
C ASP A 83 8.09 8.49 15.61
N PRO A 84 7.81 7.38 16.32
CA PRO A 84 7.84 7.37 17.78
C PRO A 84 9.17 7.82 18.39
N ALA A 85 10.30 7.56 17.73
CA ALA A 85 11.62 7.91 18.26
C ALA A 85 11.96 9.40 18.03
N ALA A 86 11.61 9.93 16.85
CA ALA A 86 11.77 11.35 16.52
C ALA A 86 10.77 12.25 17.26
N GLY A 87 9.59 11.72 17.55
CA GLY A 87 8.44 12.45 18.07
C GLY A 87 7.60 13.09 16.97
N ALA A 88 6.41 13.55 17.35
CA ALA A 88 5.48 14.25 16.47
C ALA A 88 4.58 15.20 17.25
N SER A 89 4.12 16.26 16.60
CA SER A 89 3.24 17.23 17.21
C SER A 89 2.06 17.58 16.30
N CYS A 90 0.91 17.80 16.91
CA CYS A 90 -0.26 18.38 16.24
C CYS A 90 -0.87 19.48 17.11
N ARG A 91 -1.55 20.43 16.48
CA ARG A 91 -2.25 21.51 17.17
C ARG A 91 -3.41 22.07 16.37
N ALA A 92 -4.40 22.59 17.06
CA ALA A 92 -5.58 23.18 16.45
C ALA A 92 -6.08 24.38 17.26
N SER A 93 -6.58 25.42 16.56
CA SER A 93 -7.36 26.49 17.18
C SER A 93 -8.84 26.15 17.08
N VAL A 94 -9.45 25.88 18.23
CA VAL A 94 -10.80 25.31 18.32
C VAL A 94 -11.60 26.00 19.41
N LYS A 95 -12.87 26.25 19.12
CA LYS A 95 -13.89 26.58 20.12
C LYS A 95 -14.96 25.50 20.11
N VAL A 96 -15.24 24.93 21.28
CA VAL A 96 -16.29 23.91 21.45
C VAL A 96 -17.62 24.63 21.68
N VAL A 97 -18.68 24.15 21.04
CA VAL A 97 -20.06 24.57 21.33
C VAL A 97 -20.77 23.44 22.07
N ARG A 98 -20.56 22.20 21.61
CA ARG A 98 -21.18 21.00 22.20
C ARG A 98 -20.26 19.80 22.04
N SER A 99 -20.22 18.95 23.05
CA SER A 99 -19.60 17.62 22.97
C SER A 99 -20.23 16.74 24.05
N THR A 100 -21.04 15.76 23.64
CA THR A 100 -21.87 14.98 24.60
C THR A 100 -21.18 13.73 25.13
N GLY A 101 -20.05 13.34 24.55
CA GLY A 101 -19.41 12.07 24.84
C GLY A 101 -18.02 11.98 24.22
N LEU A 102 -17.40 10.82 24.39
CA LEU A 102 -16.10 10.50 23.82
C LEU A 102 -16.05 10.86 22.33
N ALA A 103 -15.03 11.62 21.94
CA ALA A 103 -14.81 12.06 20.56
C ALA A 103 -15.97 12.81 19.88
N GLY A 104 -16.89 13.46 20.63
CA GLY A 104 -17.86 14.38 20.03
C GLY A 104 -17.18 15.59 19.36
N VAL A 105 -16.12 16.09 19.99
CA VAL A 105 -15.14 17.00 19.39
C VAL A 105 -13.76 16.48 19.79
N MET A 106 -12.89 16.16 18.82
CA MET A 106 -11.60 15.54 19.11
C MET A 106 -10.42 16.03 18.28
N ILE A 107 -9.24 15.80 18.83
CA ILE A 107 -7.94 15.76 18.16
C ILE A 107 -7.40 14.34 18.34
N GLY A 108 -7.42 13.54 17.29
CA GLY A 108 -6.91 12.16 17.27
C GLY A 108 -5.49 12.08 16.70
N PHE A 109 -4.69 11.17 17.23
CA PHE A 109 -3.30 11.01 16.79
C PHE A 109 -2.82 9.56 16.96
N SER A 110 -2.00 9.11 16.01
CA SER A 110 -1.45 7.76 15.99
C SER A 110 -0.08 7.76 15.30
N ASP A 111 0.92 7.12 15.88
CA ASP A 111 2.32 7.17 15.43
C ASP A 111 2.77 5.91 14.67
N GLY A 112 1.82 5.04 14.31
CA GLY A 112 2.08 3.72 13.70
C GLY A 112 2.33 2.60 14.71
N VAL A 113 2.58 2.92 15.98
CA VAL A 113 2.78 1.97 17.08
C VAL A 113 1.71 2.15 18.15
N HIS A 114 1.42 3.40 18.52
CA HIS A 114 0.47 3.80 19.54
C HIS A 114 -0.58 4.78 18.99
N GLU A 115 -1.74 4.83 19.65
CA GLU A 115 -2.77 5.82 19.39
C GLU A 115 -3.47 6.30 20.68
N ASP A 116 -3.92 7.55 20.66
CA ASP A 116 -4.87 8.10 21.61
C ASP A 116 -5.67 9.22 20.92
N LEU A 117 -6.63 9.81 21.63
CA LEU A 117 -7.35 10.99 21.20
C LEU A 117 -7.58 11.91 22.40
N LEU A 118 -7.51 13.21 22.13
CA LEU A 118 -7.91 14.27 23.06
C LEU A 118 -9.35 14.66 22.74
N THR A 119 -10.29 14.32 23.63
CA THR A 119 -11.67 14.82 23.53
C THR A 119 -11.78 16.19 24.21
N LEU A 120 -12.44 17.12 23.52
CA LEU A 120 -12.76 18.44 24.02
C LEU A 120 -14.22 18.45 24.49
N TYR A 121 -14.44 18.49 25.80
CA TYR A 121 -15.75 18.65 26.44
C TYR A 121 -15.97 20.12 26.80
N PRO A 122 -17.22 20.59 26.96
CA PRO A 122 -17.49 21.97 27.39
C PRO A 122 -16.75 22.38 28.67
N ASP A 123 -16.53 21.44 29.60
CA ASP A 123 -15.99 21.70 30.94
C ASP A 123 -14.59 21.11 31.20
N ARG A 124 -14.00 20.39 30.23
CA ARG A 124 -12.67 19.78 30.34
C ARG A 124 -12.11 19.32 29.00
N ILE A 125 -10.82 18.99 28.99
CA ILE A 125 -10.20 18.16 27.97
C ILE A 125 -9.76 16.82 28.57
N GLU A 126 -9.77 15.76 27.77
CA GLU A 126 -9.49 14.40 28.25
C GLU A 126 -8.77 13.56 27.20
N LEU A 127 -7.63 12.97 27.58
CA LEU A 127 -6.97 11.91 26.84
C LEU A 127 -7.65 10.56 27.15
N HIS A 128 -8.21 9.92 26.13
CA HIS A 128 -9.06 8.75 26.33
C HIS A 128 -8.30 7.52 26.80
N ARG A 129 -7.16 7.17 26.21
CA ARG A 129 -6.40 5.96 26.55
C ARG A 129 -5.44 6.21 27.71
N ALA A 130 -4.80 7.38 27.74
CA ALA A 130 -3.95 7.79 28.86
C ALA A 130 -4.74 8.09 30.15
N GLN A 131 -6.06 8.24 30.06
CA GLN A 131 -6.97 8.49 31.20
C GLN A 131 -6.55 9.72 32.01
N GLN A 132 -6.14 10.79 31.33
CA GLN A 132 -5.77 12.07 31.93
C GLN A 132 -6.75 13.15 31.51
N ALA A 133 -7.11 14.06 32.42
CA ALA A 133 -8.03 15.14 32.14
C ALA A 133 -7.59 16.46 32.78
N PHE A 134 -7.99 17.57 32.16
CA PHE A 134 -7.77 18.91 32.68
C PHE A 134 -9.06 19.73 32.57
N ARG A 135 -9.48 20.33 33.69
CA ARG A 135 -10.72 21.13 33.76
C ARG A 135 -10.47 22.52 33.19
N MET A 136 -11.29 22.93 32.23
CA MET A 136 -11.30 24.26 31.62
C MET A 136 -12.64 24.52 30.96
N ASP A 137 -13.03 25.77 30.80
CA ASP A 137 -14.11 26.11 29.87
C ASP A 137 -13.53 26.02 28.46
N THR A 138 -14.12 25.22 27.58
CA THR A 138 -13.70 25.14 26.16
C THR A 138 -14.64 25.93 25.24
N THR A 139 -15.65 26.58 25.82
CA THR A 139 -16.76 27.25 25.13
C THR A 139 -16.69 28.78 25.23
N ASP A 140 -15.85 29.32 26.10
CA ASP A 140 -15.66 30.75 26.29
C ASP A 140 -14.98 31.40 25.09
N ASP A 141 -13.89 30.82 24.57
CA ASP A 141 -13.15 31.35 23.40
C ASP A 141 -12.54 30.24 22.51
N PHE A 142 -11.83 30.64 21.46
CA PHE A 142 -10.92 29.79 20.73
C PHE A 142 -9.64 29.57 21.54
N HIS A 143 -9.31 28.30 21.78
CA HIS A 143 -8.06 27.91 22.40
C HIS A 143 -7.17 27.14 21.43
N VAL A 144 -5.87 27.27 21.61
CA VAL A 144 -4.89 26.46 20.89
C VAL A 144 -4.54 25.23 21.73
N TYR A 145 -5.03 24.07 21.29
CA TYR A 145 -4.68 22.78 21.86
C TYR A 145 -3.51 22.20 21.07
N GLN A 146 -2.40 21.89 21.74
CA GLN A 146 -1.25 21.22 21.16
C GLN A 146 -1.00 19.89 21.87
N VAL A 147 -0.76 18.85 21.08
CA VAL A 147 -0.36 17.53 21.56
C VAL A 147 1.04 17.23 21.03
N ASP A 148 1.95 16.91 21.93
CA ASP A 148 3.33 16.52 21.64
C ASP A 148 3.56 15.06 22.06
N LEU A 149 4.07 14.24 21.15
CA LEU A 149 4.32 12.81 21.33
C LEU A 149 5.82 12.52 21.23
N ARG A 150 6.35 11.67 22.11
CA ARG A 150 7.67 11.06 21.94
C ARG A 150 7.77 9.73 22.68
N GLY A 151 8.03 8.66 21.96
CA GLY A 151 8.03 7.30 22.51
C GLY A 151 6.67 6.96 23.09
N THR A 152 6.60 6.83 24.41
CA THR A 152 5.36 6.60 25.16
C THR A 152 4.92 7.82 25.97
N ASP A 153 5.62 8.94 25.83
CA ASP A 153 5.30 10.19 26.52
C ASP A 153 4.35 11.04 25.68
N ILE A 154 3.37 11.63 26.35
CA ILE A 154 2.42 12.58 25.75
C ILE A 154 2.29 13.83 26.62
N THR A 155 2.35 14.99 25.98
CA THR A 155 2.08 16.29 26.62
C THR A 155 0.95 17.00 25.87
N VAL A 156 0.02 17.57 26.62
CA VAL A 156 -1.03 18.46 26.09
C VAL A 156 -0.81 19.85 26.64
N SER A 157 -0.73 20.83 25.75
CA SER A 157 -0.65 22.25 26.07
C SER A 157 -1.90 22.99 25.57
N VAL A 158 -2.37 23.93 26.36
CA VAL A 158 -3.46 24.87 26.00
C VAL A 158 -2.89 26.28 26.04
N ASP A 159 -3.02 27.01 24.94
CA ASP A 159 -2.50 28.38 24.79
C ASP A 159 -1.03 28.50 25.22
N SER A 160 -0.22 27.55 24.75
CA SER A 160 1.22 27.41 25.04
C SER A 160 1.58 27.06 26.50
N ARG A 161 0.60 26.72 27.34
CA ARG A 161 0.83 26.23 28.71
C ARG A 161 0.61 24.73 28.79
N PRO A 162 1.59 23.92 29.23
CA PRO A 162 1.38 22.50 29.49
C PRO A 162 0.34 22.30 30.59
N VAL A 163 -0.69 21.49 30.32
CA VAL A 163 -1.79 21.20 31.26
C VAL A 163 -1.92 19.71 31.57
N ILE A 164 -1.43 18.84 30.69
CA ILE A 164 -1.29 17.39 30.93
C ILE A 164 0.12 17.00 30.52
N CYS A 165 0.86 16.34 31.41
CA CYS A 165 2.20 15.79 31.15
C CYS A 165 2.19 14.32 31.60
N ALA A 166 1.95 13.40 30.68
CA ALA A 166 1.76 11.98 30.98
C ALA A 166 2.90 11.15 30.37
N ALA A 167 4.00 11.05 31.12
CA ALA A 167 5.12 10.21 30.74
C ALA A 167 4.73 8.73 30.79
N GLY A 168 5.08 7.96 29.76
CA GLY A 168 4.79 6.54 29.65
C GLY A 168 3.32 6.16 29.48
N ALA A 169 2.43 7.11 29.17
CA ALA A 169 0.98 6.88 29.12
C ALA A 169 0.42 6.57 27.72
N LEU A 170 1.17 6.87 26.66
CA LEU A 170 0.80 6.55 25.28
C LEU A 170 1.16 5.08 24.97
N THR A 171 0.33 4.15 25.42
CA THR A 171 0.63 2.70 25.34
C THR A 171 -0.40 1.88 24.56
N PHE A 172 -1.53 2.48 24.17
CA PHE A 172 -2.57 1.75 23.46
C PHE A 172 -2.13 1.51 22.00
N PRO A 173 -2.11 0.26 21.48
CA PRO A 173 -1.61 -0.01 20.14
C PRO A 173 -2.42 0.70 19.06
N ALA A 174 -1.72 1.29 18.09
CA ALA A 174 -2.34 1.90 16.91
C ALA A 174 -3.17 0.86 16.14
N HIS A 175 -4.44 1.16 15.88
CA HIS A 175 -5.34 0.25 15.21
C HIS A 175 -4.83 -0.09 13.80
N GLN A 176 -4.41 -1.33 13.56
CA GLN A 176 -3.84 -1.77 12.29
C GLN A 176 -2.60 -0.95 11.86
N GLY A 177 -1.75 -0.54 12.82
CA GLY A 177 -0.53 0.23 12.52
C GLY A 177 -0.81 1.62 11.94
N ARG A 178 -1.97 2.19 12.27
CA ARG A 178 -2.42 3.50 11.84
C ARG A 178 -1.40 4.59 12.20
N ASN A 179 -1.10 5.45 11.24
CA ASN A 179 -0.24 6.62 11.43
C ASN A 179 -0.92 7.85 10.82
N ARG A 180 -1.70 8.57 11.62
CA ARG A 180 -2.49 9.73 11.18
C ARG A 180 -2.72 10.73 12.30
N PHE A 181 -2.85 11.99 11.89
CA PHE A 181 -3.49 13.06 12.63
C PHE A 181 -4.96 13.14 12.19
N SER A 182 -5.89 13.33 13.13
CA SER A 182 -7.31 13.53 12.81
C SER A 182 -7.97 14.57 13.71
N PHE A 183 -9.07 15.16 13.23
CA PHE A 183 -9.88 16.11 13.99
C PHE A 183 -11.34 16.09 13.55
N GLY A 184 -12.24 16.67 14.36
CA GLY A 184 -13.68 16.73 14.09
C GLY A 184 -14.50 15.86 15.04
N SER A 185 -15.57 15.24 14.55
CA SER A 185 -16.39 14.27 15.30
C SER A 185 -15.96 12.84 14.95
N GLY A 186 -15.54 12.09 15.96
CA GLY A 186 -14.88 10.79 15.83
C GLY A 186 -15.69 9.58 16.29
N ALA A 187 -16.91 9.77 16.81
CA ALA A 187 -17.70 8.67 17.36
C ALA A 187 -19.19 8.80 17.08
N SER A 188 -19.77 7.76 16.45
CA SER A 188 -21.21 7.69 16.15
C SER A 188 -22.15 7.69 17.35
N ALA A 189 -21.63 7.50 18.56
CA ALA A 189 -22.42 7.55 19.79
C ALA A 189 -22.44 8.94 20.45
N SER A 190 -21.69 9.91 19.91
CA SER A 190 -21.51 11.24 20.48
C SER A 190 -21.97 12.32 19.51
N GLN A 191 -22.56 13.37 20.05
CA GLN A 191 -22.91 14.59 19.32
C GLN A 191 -21.86 15.65 19.59
N GLY A 192 -21.57 16.46 18.58
CA GLY A 192 -20.54 17.49 18.60
C GLY A 192 -20.95 18.74 17.84
N GLU A 193 -20.58 19.91 18.35
CA GLU A 193 -20.59 21.15 17.58
C GLU A 193 -19.31 21.91 17.91
N SER A 194 -18.56 22.28 16.87
CA SER A 194 -17.22 22.85 17.01
C SER A 194 -16.89 23.81 15.88
N HIS A 195 -16.08 24.81 16.23
CA HIS A 195 -15.59 25.86 15.35
C HIS A 195 -14.07 25.79 15.29
N TRP A 196 -13.51 25.70 14.09
CA TRP A 196 -12.07 25.52 13.85
C TRP A 196 -11.55 26.70 13.03
N GLN A 197 -10.54 27.41 13.53
CA GLN A 197 -9.86 28.44 12.73
C GLN A 197 -8.78 27.81 11.83
N TRP A 198 -8.04 26.83 12.37
CA TRP A 198 -6.96 26.17 11.66
C TRP A 198 -6.52 24.90 12.40
N VAL A 199 -5.85 24.02 11.68
CA VAL A 199 -5.14 22.85 12.22
C VAL A 199 -3.71 22.81 11.68
N ALA A 200 -2.78 22.24 12.43
CA ALA A 200 -1.39 22.06 12.00
C ALA A 200 -0.76 20.79 12.61
N TRP A 201 0.17 20.19 11.89
CA TRP A 201 0.91 19.01 12.33
C TRP A 201 2.33 19.01 11.78
N THR A 202 3.21 18.26 12.43
CA THR A 202 4.60 18.07 11.98
C THR A 202 4.66 17.06 10.83
N ASP A 203 5.39 17.38 9.76
CA ASP A 203 5.68 16.45 8.66
C ASP A 203 6.83 15.50 9.05
N GLY A 204 6.47 14.26 9.42
CA GLY A 204 7.43 13.24 9.84
C GLY A 204 8.07 12.44 8.69
N VAL A 205 7.81 12.76 7.42
CA VAL A 205 8.34 11.98 6.27
C VAL A 205 9.85 11.86 6.32
N GLU A 206 10.57 12.94 6.64
CA GLU A 206 12.03 12.93 6.68
C GLU A 206 12.57 12.07 7.84
N ALA A 207 11.91 12.08 9.00
CA ALA A 207 12.25 11.20 10.12
C ALA A 207 12.09 9.72 9.71
N LEU A 208 11.00 9.37 9.03
CA LEU A 208 10.81 8.01 8.52
C LEU A 208 11.85 7.63 7.46
N ARG A 209 12.26 8.55 6.58
CA ARG A 209 13.34 8.30 5.60
C ARG A 209 14.69 8.04 6.28
N LYS A 210 15.00 8.75 7.35
CA LYS A 210 16.21 8.52 8.17
C LYS A 210 16.16 7.18 8.89
N ARG A 211 14.99 6.79 9.42
CA ARG A 211 14.78 5.49 10.06
C ARG A 211 14.87 4.33 9.06
N TRP A 212 14.40 4.54 7.83
CA TRP A 212 14.39 3.56 6.76
C TRP A 212 15.20 4.08 5.55
N PRO A 213 16.54 4.16 5.70
CA PRO A 213 17.39 4.73 4.67
C PRO A 213 17.39 3.85 3.42
N VAL A 214 17.48 4.49 2.25
CA VAL A 214 17.69 3.79 0.98
C VAL A 214 19.00 3.01 1.06
N SER A 215 18.99 1.78 0.53
CA SER A 215 20.19 0.93 0.46
C SER A 215 21.34 1.69 -0.19
N ALA A 216 22.53 1.62 0.42
CA ALA A 216 23.73 2.25 -0.11
C ALA A 216 24.15 1.71 -1.49
N THR A 217 23.69 0.50 -1.85
CA THR A 217 23.96 -0.12 -3.15
C THR A 217 22.95 0.28 -4.24
N ALA A 218 21.89 1.02 -3.88
CA ALA A 218 20.79 1.36 -4.80
C ALA A 218 21.12 2.57 -5.68
N GLU A 219 21.44 2.30 -6.94
CA GLU A 219 21.59 3.28 -8.02
C GLU A 219 20.23 3.51 -8.69
N GLN A 220 19.76 4.78 -8.73
CA GLN A 220 18.46 5.15 -9.26
C GLN A 220 18.55 5.66 -10.69
N ILE A 221 17.74 5.09 -11.59
CA ILE A 221 17.76 5.39 -13.02
C ILE A 221 16.34 5.72 -13.50
N THR A 222 16.21 6.80 -14.27
CA THR A 222 15.00 7.05 -15.07
C THR A 222 15.11 6.29 -16.38
N VAL A 223 14.15 5.41 -16.65
CA VAL A 223 14.08 4.64 -17.90
C VAL A 223 13.33 5.42 -18.96
N PHE A 224 12.15 5.94 -18.63
CA PHE A 224 11.33 6.73 -19.54
C PHE A 224 10.53 7.74 -18.75
N LYS A 225 10.55 9.01 -19.16
CA LYS A 225 9.77 10.09 -18.56
C LYS A 225 9.39 11.10 -19.64
N GLN A 226 8.11 11.46 -19.70
CA GLN A 226 7.60 12.42 -20.65
C GLN A 226 6.40 13.15 -20.03
N ASP A 227 6.32 14.46 -20.23
CA ASP A 227 5.17 15.28 -19.81
C ASP A 227 3.89 14.78 -20.47
N ASP A 228 2.77 14.90 -19.75
CA ASP A 228 1.43 14.47 -20.17
C ASP A 228 1.29 12.97 -20.54
N VAL A 229 2.31 12.16 -20.22
CA VAL A 229 2.26 10.71 -20.40
C VAL A 229 2.24 10.01 -19.04
N TYR A 230 1.15 9.31 -18.79
CA TYR A 230 1.05 8.31 -17.73
C TYR A 230 1.74 7.01 -18.19
N ALA A 231 3.01 6.83 -17.79
CA ALA A 231 3.77 5.61 -18.05
C ALA A 231 3.71 4.64 -16.86
N CYS A 232 3.24 3.41 -17.10
CA CYS A 232 3.00 2.43 -16.02
C CYS A 232 3.15 0.97 -16.44
N PHE A 233 3.22 0.09 -15.42
CA PHE A 233 3.22 -1.38 -15.55
C PHE A 233 4.32 -1.91 -16.47
N PRO A 234 5.60 -1.71 -16.10
CA PRO A 234 6.71 -2.20 -16.89
C PRO A 234 6.83 -3.72 -16.85
N SER A 235 7.63 -4.20 -17.78
CA SER A 235 8.11 -5.58 -17.88
C SER A 235 9.62 -5.57 -17.96
N LEU A 236 10.28 -6.72 -17.87
CA LEU A 236 11.74 -6.80 -17.97
C LEU A 236 12.15 -8.12 -18.61
N TRP A 237 13.06 -8.02 -19.57
CA TRP A 237 13.69 -9.15 -20.24
C TRP A 237 15.18 -8.91 -20.44
N ARG A 238 15.90 -10.00 -20.65
CA ARG A 238 17.31 -10.03 -21.00
C ARG A 238 17.52 -10.89 -22.24
N ASP A 239 18.37 -10.42 -23.14
CA ASP A 239 18.92 -11.26 -24.20
C ASP A 239 20.09 -12.08 -23.63
N PRO A 240 20.01 -13.43 -23.60
CA PRO A 240 21.08 -14.26 -23.07
C PRO A 240 22.37 -14.20 -23.90
N ALA A 241 22.28 -13.88 -25.20
CA ALA A 241 23.45 -13.84 -26.10
C ALA A 241 24.26 -12.56 -25.93
N THR A 242 23.59 -11.41 -25.79
CA THR A 242 24.25 -10.10 -25.71
C THR A 242 24.29 -9.51 -24.30
N GLY A 243 23.45 -10.00 -23.40
CA GLY A 243 23.26 -9.45 -22.06
C GLY A 243 22.40 -8.18 -22.00
N ARG A 244 21.91 -7.69 -23.15
CA ARG A 244 21.06 -6.49 -23.24
C ARG A 244 19.74 -6.68 -22.51
N LEU A 245 19.23 -5.59 -21.94
CA LEU A 245 17.96 -5.56 -21.23
C LEU A 245 16.91 -4.86 -22.07
N TYR A 246 15.67 -5.32 -21.95
CA TYR A 246 14.52 -4.75 -22.64
C TYR A 246 13.35 -4.60 -21.67
N THR A 247 12.59 -3.52 -21.82
CA THR A 247 11.33 -3.31 -21.10
C THR A 247 10.24 -2.86 -22.06
N THR A 248 9.00 -3.20 -21.72
CA THR A 248 7.82 -2.54 -22.29
C THR A 248 6.86 -2.12 -21.21
N PHE A 249 6.10 -1.07 -21.48
CA PHE A 249 5.16 -0.48 -20.53
C PHE A 249 4.00 0.17 -21.28
N SER A 250 2.93 0.49 -20.55
CA SER A 250 1.81 1.26 -21.09
C SER A 250 2.14 2.76 -21.04
N LYS A 251 1.79 3.50 -22.10
CA LYS A 251 1.76 4.96 -22.17
C LYS A 251 0.31 5.41 -22.40
N ARG A 252 -0.22 6.28 -21.54
CA ARG A 252 -1.61 6.79 -21.60
C ARG A 252 -1.60 8.30 -21.37
N THR A 253 -2.63 9.00 -21.84
CA THR A 253 -2.88 10.41 -21.51
C THR A 253 -3.72 10.53 -20.23
N VAL A 254 -4.52 9.51 -19.92
CA VAL A 254 -5.32 9.47 -18.68
C VAL A 254 -4.60 8.67 -17.59
N ARG A 255 -4.49 9.25 -16.39
CA ARG A 255 -3.94 8.58 -15.18
C ARG A 255 -4.97 7.61 -14.60
N THR A 256 -5.07 6.42 -15.20
CA THR A 256 -6.00 5.38 -14.78
C THR A 256 -5.43 4.00 -15.01
N HIS A 257 -5.75 3.07 -14.11
CA HIS A 257 -5.33 1.67 -14.21
C HIS A 257 -6.26 0.87 -15.12
N TYR A 258 -7.49 1.35 -15.34
CA TYR A 258 -8.57 0.59 -15.98
C TYR A 258 -8.79 0.94 -17.45
N GLU A 259 -8.64 2.21 -17.82
CA GLU A 259 -8.88 2.64 -19.21
C GLU A 259 -7.65 2.34 -20.07
N THR A 260 -7.88 1.75 -21.24
CA THR A 260 -6.80 1.28 -22.13
C THR A 260 -6.97 1.77 -23.56
N LEU A 261 -7.87 2.73 -23.80
CA LEU A 261 -8.25 3.16 -25.15
C LEU A 261 -7.13 3.88 -25.89
N ASP A 262 -6.45 4.73 -25.14
CA ASP A 262 -5.33 5.56 -25.54
C ASP A 262 -3.98 4.89 -25.24
N ALA A 263 -4.00 3.64 -24.76
CA ALA A 263 -2.79 2.94 -24.34
C ALA A 263 -1.90 2.61 -25.55
N ALA A 264 -0.79 3.34 -25.68
CA ALA A 264 0.30 3.00 -26.55
C ALA A 264 1.37 2.18 -25.80
N ARG A 265 2.19 1.44 -26.53
CA ARG A 265 3.30 0.68 -25.97
C ARG A 265 4.58 1.53 -25.99
N GLY A 266 5.27 1.62 -24.85
CA GLY A 266 6.68 2.02 -24.81
C GLY A 266 7.58 0.79 -24.91
N VAL A 267 8.71 0.90 -25.59
CA VAL A 267 9.71 -0.17 -25.71
C VAL A 267 11.10 0.44 -25.58
N MET A 268 11.87 0.00 -24.59
CA MET A 268 13.19 0.54 -24.31
C MET A 268 14.23 -0.58 -24.24
N GLU A 269 15.45 -0.28 -24.67
CA GLU A 269 16.63 -1.15 -24.63
C GLU A 269 17.74 -0.52 -23.79
N SER A 270 18.47 -1.35 -23.04
CA SER A 270 19.72 -1.00 -22.37
C SER A 270 20.82 -2.01 -22.72
N ASP A 271 22.01 -1.51 -23.03
CA ASP A 271 23.22 -2.31 -23.32
C ASP A 271 24.34 -2.15 -22.29
N ASP A 272 24.08 -1.44 -21.19
CA ASP A 272 25.04 -1.16 -20.11
C ASP A 272 24.58 -1.69 -18.73
N GLY A 273 23.70 -2.70 -18.76
CA GLY A 273 23.17 -3.36 -17.57
C GLY A 273 22.09 -2.54 -16.85
N GLY A 274 21.37 -1.69 -17.57
CA GLY A 274 20.20 -0.95 -17.08
C GLY A 274 20.48 0.48 -16.62
N ARG A 275 21.66 1.05 -16.92
CA ARG A 275 22.02 2.43 -16.52
C ARG A 275 21.52 3.48 -17.51
N THR A 276 21.59 3.18 -18.80
CA THR A 276 21.03 4.02 -19.85
C THR A 276 20.01 3.22 -20.67
N TRP A 277 18.99 3.92 -21.16
CA TRP A 277 17.89 3.34 -21.90
C TRP A 277 17.60 4.18 -23.14
N ARG A 278 17.35 3.52 -24.26
CA ARG A 278 16.93 4.15 -25.52
C ARG A 278 15.65 3.51 -26.05
N ASP A 279 14.82 4.30 -26.73
CA ASP A 279 13.67 3.78 -27.47
C ASP A 279 14.13 2.83 -28.58
N VAL A 280 13.37 1.76 -28.77
CA VAL A 280 13.50 0.84 -29.90
C VAL A 280 12.12 0.48 -30.43
N GLU A 281 12.01 0.07 -31.69
CA GLU A 281 10.69 -0.18 -32.31
C GLU A 281 10.03 -1.46 -31.78
N GLN A 282 10.82 -2.52 -31.62
CA GLN A 282 10.31 -3.86 -31.30
C GLN A 282 11.25 -4.62 -30.37
N LEU A 283 10.68 -5.59 -29.65
CA LEU A 283 11.44 -6.53 -28.86
C LEU A 283 12.14 -7.55 -29.78
N PRO A 284 13.41 -7.89 -29.55
CA PRO A 284 14.06 -8.96 -30.28
C PRO A 284 13.48 -10.31 -29.90
N ALA A 285 13.57 -11.27 -30.83
CA ALA A 285 13.23 -12.66 -30.57
C ALA A 285 14.25 -13.29 -29.60
N GLY A 286 13.83 -14.31 -28.84
CA GLY A 286 14.72 -15.09 -27.98
C GLY A 286 15.09 -14.47 -26.64
N ILE A 287 14.58 -13.27 -26.32
CA ILE A 287 14.74 -12.67 -24.99
C ILE A 287 14.01 -13.48 -23.91
N VAL A 288 14.58 -13.49 -22.72
CA VAL A 288 14.06 -14.24 -21.56
C VAL A 288 13.69 -13.29 -20.43
N GLY A 289 12.57 -13.54 -19.76
CA GLY A 289 12.12 -12.76 -18.61
C GLY A 289 12.30 -13.55 -17.31
N PRO A 290 11.97 -12.93 -16.16
CA PRO A 290 12.06 -13.60 -14.85
C PRO A 290 11.00 -14.70 -14.65
N ARG A 291 10.00 -14.77 -15.53
CA ARG A 291 8.91 -15.75 -15.45
C ARG A 291 9.11 -16.88 -16.44
N PRO A 292 8.68 -18.10 -16.10
CA PRO A 292 8.55 -19.17 -17.08
C PRO A 292 7.70 -18.73 -18.28
N PRO A 293 8.00 -19.22 -19.50
CA PRO A 293 7.14 -19.00 -20.66
C PRO A 293 5.70 -19.46 -20.35
N ALA A 294 4.70 -18.72 -20.82
CA ALA A 294 3.28 -19.00 -20.53
C ALA A 294 2.72 -20.26 -21.24
N ALA A 295 3.60 -21.14 -21.72
CA ALA A 295 3.32 -22.45 -22.27
C ALA A 295 4.56 -23.35 -22.10
N ARG A 296 4.36 -24.66 -21.99
CA ARG A 296 5.44 -25.64 -21.87
C ARG A 296 5.14 -26.87 -22.72
N THR A 297 6.19 -27.44 -23.32
CA THR A 297 6.11 -28.74 -23.98
C THR A 297 5.94 -29.84 -22.93
N VAL A 298 4.86 -30.60 -23.00
CA VAL A 298 4.62 -31.74 -22.11
C VAL A 298 5.18 -33.03 -22.71
N ALA A 299 5.08 -34.15 -21.98
CA ALA A 299 5.76 -35.40 -22.32
C ALA A 299 5.44 -35.98 -23.72
N ASP A 300 4.25 -35.67 -24.27
CA ASP A 300 3.83 -36.09 -25.61
C ASP A 300 4.35 -35.17 -26.74
N GLY A 301 5.19 -34.18 -26.44
CA GLY A 301 5.76 -33.24 -27.41
C GLY A 301 4.85 -32.05 -27.75
N VAL A 302 3.66 -31.97 -27.16
CA VAL A 302 2.68 -30.90 -27.44
C VAL A 302 2.90 -29.71 -26.50
N LEU A 303 2.71 -28.48 -27.00
CA LEU A 303 2.72 -27.29 -26.16
C LEU A 303 1.40 -27.18 -25.39
N VAL A 304 1.49 -27.00 -24.07
CA VAL A 304 0.35 -26.85 -23.18
C VAL A 304 0.43 -25.55 -22.39
N ARG A 305 -0.72 -24.93 -22.15
CA ARG A 305 -0.85 -23.82 -21.20
C ARG A 305 -2.19 -23.82 -20.47
N ILE A 306 -2.20 -23.13 -19.33
CA ILE A 306 -3.43 -22.72 -18.64
C ILE A 306 -3.62 -21.22 -18.92
N GLY A 307 -4.74 -20.87 -19.55
CA GLY A 307 -5.11 -19.52 -19.96
C GLY A 307 -6.32 -18.98 -19.19
N HIS A 308 -6.54 -17.68 -19.34
CA HIS A 308 -7.72 -16.98 -18.84
C HIS A 308 -8.39 -16.19 -19.96
N ASN A 309 -9.66 -15.85 -19.77
CA ASN A 309 -10.41 -15.01 -20.68
C ASN A 309 -10.42 -13.56 -20.17
N TRP A 310 -9.52 -12.75 -20.70
CA TRP A 310 -9.46 -11.32 -20.40
C TRP A 310 -10.27 -10.51 -21.41
N ARG A 311 -11.17 -9.66 -20.91
CA ARG A 311 -12.04 -8.76 -21.69
C ARG A 311 -12.68 -9.42 -22.91
N ARG A 312 -13.54 -10.41 -22.69
CA ARG A 312 -14.41 -10.94 -23.76
C ARG A 312 -15.48 -9.90 -24.07
N TRP A 313 -15.40 -9.27 -25.25
CA TRP A 313 -16.25 -8.16 -25.66
C TRP A 313 -17.53 -8.63 -26.36
N PHE A 314 -18.66 -8.02 -25.98
CA PHE A 314 -19.98 -8.29 -26.52
C PHE A 314 -20.72 -6.99 -26.85
N PRO A 315 -21.58 -7.02 -27.89
CA PRO A 315 -22.37 -5.84 -28.26
C PRO A 315 -23.53 -5.63 -27.27
N PRO A 316 -24.02 -4.39 -27.10
CA PRO A 316 -24.95 -4.01 -26.04
C PRO A 316 -26.27 -4.82 -26.02
N GLU A 317 -26.76 -5.25 -27.18
CA GLU A 317 -27.98 -6.05 -27.32
C GLU A 317 -27.90 -7.42 -26.62
N GLN A 318 -26.69 -7.95 -26.40
CA GLN A 318 -26.49 -9.21 -25.68
C GLN A 318 -26.46 -9.03 -24.16
N ARG A 319 -26.34 -7.79 -23.66
CA ARG A 319 -26.15 -7.51 -22.23
C ARG A 319 -27.18 -8.19 -21.31
N PRO A 320 -28.48 -8.26 -21.63
CA PRO A 320 -29.46 -8.94 -20.77
C PRO A 320 -29.12 -10.40 -20.47
N ALA A 321 -28.37 -11.09 -21.33
CA ALA A 321 -27.96 -12.49 -21.11
C ALA A 321 -26.79 -12.66 -20.11
N TYR A 322 -26.08 -11.57 -19.78
CA TYR A 322 -24.88 -11.58 -18.92
C TYR A 322 -25.10 -10.84 -17.60
N GLU A 323 -26.08 -9.94 -17.53
CA GLU A 323 -26.40 -9.15 -16.35
C GLU A 323 -26.71 -10.07 -15.15
N GLY A 324 -26.16 -9.74 -13.98
CA GLY A 324 -26.29 -10.55 -12.76
C GLY A 324 -25.43 -11.83 -12.75
N LYS A 325 -25.16 -12.45 -13.89
CA LYS A 325 -24.26 -13.61 -13.99
C LYS A 325 -22.79 -13.21 -13.94
N TYR A 326 -22.41 -12.09 -14.54
CA TYR A 326 -21.01 -11.65 -14.65
C TYR A 326 -20.81 -10.21 -14.20
N HIS A 327 -19.57 -9.90 -13.80
CA HIS A 327 -19.12 -8.54 -13.62
C HIS A 327 -18.97 -7.86 -14.99
N ILE A 328 -19.86 -6.91 -15.27
CA ILE A 328 -19.89 -6.17 -16.51
C ILE A 328 -18.86 -5.03 -16.46
N VAL A 329 -17.95 -5.03 -17.42
CA VAL A 329 -16.92 -3.99 -17.58
C VAL A 329 -17.30 -3.10 -18.76
N THR A 330 -17.61 -1.83 -18.49
CA THR A 330 -17.95 -0.81 -19.49
C THR A 330 -16.90 0.27 -19.65
N SER A 331 -15.89 0.32 -18.76
CA SER A 331 -14.84 1.34 -18.78
C SER A 331 -14.06 1.31 -20.11
N ALA A 332 -14.07 2.44 -20.81
CA ALA A 332 -13.21 2.77 -21.97
C ALA A 332 -12.98 1.59 -22.93
N SER A 333 -14.05 1.22 -23.62
CA SER A 333 -14.04 0.24 -24.71
C SER A 333 -13.58 0.87 -26.02
N TYR A 334 -12.69 0.20 -26.77
CA TYR A 334 -12.35 0.58 -28.16
C TYR A 334 -13.52 0.36 -29.12
N ARG A 335 -14.62 -0.18 -28.59
CA ARG A 335 -15.92 -0.32 -29.22
C ARG A 335 -16.92 0.45 -28.36
N PRO A 336 -17.24 1.72 -28.71
CA PRO A 336 -18.26 2.49 -28.00
C PRO A 336 -19.53 1.64 -27.78
N ASP A 337 -20.11 1.75 -26.59
CA ASP A 337 -21.34 1.05 -26.15
C ASP A 337 -21.25 -0.48 -25.97
N TRP A 338 -20.10 -1.11 -26.29
CA TRP A 338 -19.88 -2.51 -25.97
C TRP A 338 -19.51 -2.71 -24.51
N PHE A 339 -19.77 -3.91 -24.00
CA PHE A 339 -19.31 -4.33 -22.68
C PHE A 339 -18.38 -5.53 -22.77
N ALA A 340 -17.58 -5.73 -21.74
CA ALA A 340 -16.74 -6.91 -21.59
C ALA A 340 -17.06 -7.67 -20.31
N ILE A 341 -16.70 -8.95 -20.28
CA ILE A 341 -16.60 -9.75 -19.05
C ILE A 341 -15.17 -10.27 -18.88
N ASN A 342 -14.76 -10.39 -17.63
CA ASN A 342 -13.51 -11.04 -17.23
C ASN A 342 -13.86 -12.30 -16.43
N SER A 343 -14.10 -13.40 -17.14
CA SER A 343 -14.52 -14.66 -16.52
C SER A 343 -14.18 -15.84 -17.43
N GLY A 344 -13.87 -16.99 -16.83
CA GLY A 344 -13.46 -18.22 -17.50
C GLY A 344 -11.95 -18.42 -17.52
N GLY A 345 -11.55 -19.67 -17.28
CA GLY A 345 -10.23 -20.20 -17.57
C GLY A 345 -10.31 -21.31 -18.62
N PHE A 346 -9.17 -21.64 -19.23
CA PHE A 346 -9.08 -22.74 -20.18
C PHE A 346 -7.73 -23.43 -20.10
N VAL A 347 -7.69 -24.71 -20.43
CA VAL A 347 -6.46 -25.37 -20.88
C VAL A 347 -6.37 -25.27 -22.40
N ALA A 348 -5.16 -25.14 -22.92
CA ALA A 348 -4.95 -25.10 -24.36
C ALA A 348 -3.77 -25.97 -24.77
N ARG A 349 -3.92 -26.65 -25.91
CA ARG A 349 -2.91 -27.50 -26.55
C ARG A 349 -2.56 -26.97 -27.94
N SER A 350 -1.29 -27.07 -28.34
CA SER A 350 -0.82 -26.75 -29.68
C SER A 350 0.14 -27.81 -30.20
N GLU A 351 -0.23 -28.43 -31.32
CA GLU A 351 0.51 -29.50 -32.00
C GLU A 351 1.44 -28.96 -33.11
N ASP A 352 1.39 -27.65 -33.37
CA ASP A 352 2.09 -26.98 -34.48
C ASP A 352 3.05 -25.87 -33.99
N ALA A 353 3.66 -26.09 -32.83
CA ALA A 353 4.62 -25.18 -32.18
C ALA A 353 4.04 -23.79 -31.88
N GLY A 354 2.77 -23.72 -31.48
CA GLY A 354 2.11 -22.52 -30.98
C GLY A 354 1.36 -21.72 -32.04
N LYS A 355 1.34 -22.17 -33.30
CA LYS A 355 0.67 -21.46 -34.41
C LYS A 355 -0.85 -21.50 -34.25
N SER A 356 -1.40 -22.63 -33.85
CA SER A 356 -2.81 -22.81 -33.52
C SER A 356 -3.00 -23.50 -32.17
N TRP A 357 -4.14 -23.26 -31.53
CA TRP A 357 -4.43 -23.78 -30.19
C TRP A 357 -5.84 -24.34 -30.13
N SER A 358 -5.99 -25.61 -29.74
CA SER A 358 -7.27 -26.13 -29.25
C SER A 358 -7.44 -25.73 -27.79
N LYS A 359 -8.67 -25.36 -27.40
CA LYS A 359 -8.98 -24.88 -26.05
C LYS A 359 -10.10 -25.70 -25.46
N VAL A 360 -9.94 -26.09 -24.19
CA VAL A 360 -10.99 -26.71 -23.38
C VAL A 360 -11.23 -25.78 -22.18
N ALA A 361 -12.47 -25.34 -22.00
CA ALA A 361 -12.85 -24.49 -20.88
C ALA A 361 -12.66 -25.26 -19.56
N ILE A 362 -12.35 -24.53 -18.49
CA ILE A 362 -12.36 -25.02 -17.11
C ILE A 362 -13.67 -24.51 -16.49
N PRO A 363 -14.72 -25.34 -16.39
CA PRO A 363 -16.06 -24.88 -16.00
C PRO A 363 -16.11 -24.19 -14.64
N GLU A 364 -15.28 -24.63 -13.70
CA GLU A 364 -15.18 -24.08 -12.34
C GLU A 364 -14.71 -22.63 -12.31
N LEU A 365 -14.14 -22.13 -13.41
CA LEU A 365 -13.68 -20.75 -13.55
C LEU A 365 -14.66 -19.87 -14.33
N ASP A 366 -15.78 -20.37 -14.85
CA ASP A 366 -16.84 -19.54 -15.47
C ASP A 366 -17.75 -18.93 -14.38
N THR A 367 -17.19 -18.02 -13.59
CA THR A 367 -17.84 -17.40 -12.42
C THR A 367 -18.21 -15.94 -12.68
N TYR A 368 -18.69 -15.21 -11.67
CA TYR A 368 -19.00 -13.78 -11.77
C TYR A 368 -17.81 -12.96 -12.29
N ALA A 369 -16.63 -13.20 -11.74
CA ALA A 369 -15.38 -12.76 -12.33
C ALA A 369 -14.27 -13.77 -12.05
N SER A 370 -13.42 -14.02 -13.03
CA SER A 370 -12.20 -14.79 -12.82
C SER A 370 -11.05 -14.19 -13.62
N CYS A 371 -9.97 -13.83 -12.94
CA CYS A 371 -8.77 -13.25 -13.54
C CYS A 371 -7.54 -14.02 -13.05
N SER A 372 -6.39 -13.82 -13.70
CA SER A 372 -5.19 -14.56 -13.33
C SER A 372 -3.94 -13.74 -13.64
N SER A 373 -3.08 -13.64 -12.63
CA SER A 373 -1.82 -12.94 -12.76
C SER A 373 -0.85 -13.71 -13.66
N PRO A 374 -0.03 -13.00 -14.47
CA PRO A 374 1.10 -13.61 -15.15
C PRO A 374 2.13 -14.25 -14.19
N TRP A 375 2.18 -13.82 -12.92
CA TRP A 375 3.13 -14.29 -11.89
C TRP A 375 2.75 -15.62 -11.25
N SER A 376 1.53 -16.12 -11.50
CA SER A 376 1.07 -17.38 -10.91
C SER A 376 1.24 -18.60 -11.80
N PHE A 377 1.69 -18.42 -13.05
CA PHE A 377 1.96 -19.55 -13.93
C PHE A 377 3.29 -20.22 -13.56
N LEU A 378 3.23 -21.51 -13.21
CA LEU A 378 4.38 -22.25 -12.74
C LEU A 378 4.38 -23.67 -13.32
N PRO A 379 5.38 -24.03 -14.13
CA PRO A 379 5.62 -25.42 -14.46
C PRO A 379 6.23 -26.16 -13.27
N LEU A 380 5.52 -27.18 -12.78
CA LEU A 380 5.94 -27.96 -11.63
C LEU A 380 7.01 -29.01 -12.00
N ARG A 381 7.81 -29.41 -11.02
CA ARG A 381 8.86 -30.45 -11.16
C ARG A 381 8.29 -31.83 -11.45
N ASP A 382 7.09 -32.10 -10.95
CA ASP A 382 6.40 -33.36 -11.20
C ASP A 382 5.81 -33.49 -12.62
N GLY A 383 5.95 -32.46 -13.46
CA GLY A 383 5.46 -32.44 -14.85
C GLY A 383 4.09 -31.80 -15.03
N ARG A 384 3.40 -31.38 -13.96
CA ARG A 384 2.19 -30.55 -14.07
C ARG A 384 2.52 -29.11 -14.44
N LEU A 385 1.51 -28.40 -14.93
CA LEU A 385 1.44 -26.94 -14.96
C LEU A 385 0.47 -26.48 -13.90
N LEU A 386 0.80 -25.38 -13.22
CA LEU A 386 -0.04 -24.70 -12.25
C LEU A 386 -0.31 -23.27 -12.72
N ARG A 387 -1.53 -22.77 -12.46
CA ARG A 387 -1.85 -21.35 -12.56
C ARG A 387 -2.91 -20.98 -11.53
N SER A 388 -2.72 -19.88 -10.82
CA SER A 388 -3.73 -19.38 -9.89
C SER A 388 -4.66 -18.34 -10.52
N PHE A 389 -5.87 -18.25 -10.00
CA PHE A 389 -6.94 -17.37 -10.44
C PHE A 389 -7.54 -16.66 -9.24
N LEU A 390 -7.75 -15.35 -9.36
CA LEU A 390 -8.72 -14.65 -8.53
C LEU A 390 -10.10 -15.03 -9.05
N VAL A 391 -11.02 -15.44 -8.17
CA VAL A 391 -12.38 -15.87 -8.49
C VAL A 391 -13.36 -15.15 -7.58
N ARG A 392 -14.36 -14.51 -8.15
CA ARG A 392 -15.55 -14.01 -7.44
C ARG A 392 -16.75 -14.83 -7.89
N SER A 393 -17.55 -15.31 -6.93
CA SER A 393 -18.75 -16.10 -7.22
C SER A 393 -19.97 -15.23 -7.53
N GLY A 394 -20.03 -14.00 -7.01
CA GLY A 394 -21.14 -13.08 -7.23
C GLY A 394 -20.82 -11.60 -6.93
N PRO A 395 -21.81 -10.71 -7.09
CA PRO A 395 -21.68 -9.31 -6.70
C PRO A 395 -21.43 -9.19 -5.18
N GLY A 396 -20.44 -8.38 -4.79
CA GLY A 396 -20.09 -8.16 -3.38
C GLY A 396 -19.18 -9.22 -2.76
N ASP A 397 -18.93 -10.34 -3.45
CA ASP A 397 -17.94 -11.36 -3.08
C ASP A 397 -16.54 -10.74 -3.02
N SER A 398 -15.82 -11.02 -1.93
CA SER A 398 -14.52 -10.43 -1.63
C SER A 398 -13.39 -11.01 -2.48
N GLY A 399 -13.63 -12.14 -3.13
CA GLY A 399 -12.72 -12.86 -3.99
C GLY A 399 -11.95 -13.95 -3.25
N ASP A 400 -11.87 -15.10 -3.90
CA ASP A 400 -11.03 -16.23 -3.52
C ASP A 400 -9.87 -16.40 -4.49
N VAL A 401 -8.79 -17.02 -4.03
CA VAL A 401 -7.73 -17.54 -4.91
C VAL A 401 -7.95 -19.04 -5.12
N TRP A 402 -8.04 -19.42 -6.38
CA TRP A 402 -8.13 -20.80 -6.85
C TRP A 402 -6.86 -21.17 -7.61
N VAL A 403 -6.52 -22.46 -7.62
CA VAL A 403 -5.44 -23.01 -8.45
C VAL A 403 -6.03 -24.00 -9.43
N ALA A 404 -5.64 -23.87 -10.69
CA ALA A 404 -5.85 -24.89 -11.72
C ALA A 404 -4.53 -25.63 -12.00
N THR A 405 -4.59 -26.95 -12.11
CA THR A 405 -3.43 -27.76 -12.51
C THR A 405 -3.75 -28.73 -13.64
N THR A 406 -2.79 -29.00 -14.52
CA THR A 406 -2.93 -29.97 -15.62
C THR A 406 -1.60 -30.62 -15.97
N ARG A 407 -1.62 -31.88 -16.43
CA ARG A 407 -0.44 -32.58 -16.99
C ARG A 407 -0.37 -32.52 -18.50
N ASP A 408 -1.52 -32.47 -19.17
CA ASP A 408 -1.64 -32.67 -20.60
C ASP A 408 -2.48 -31.59 -21.29
N GLY A 409 -3.14 -30.71 -20.55
CA GLY A 409 -4.01 -29.68 -21.13
C GLY A 409 -5.27 -30.22 -21.79
N ARG A 410 -5.70 -31.45 -21.48
CA ARG A 410 -7.01 -31.98 -21.90
C ARG A 410 -8.09 -31.63 -20.88
N SER A 411 -7.74 -31.63 -19.60
CA SER A 411 -8.55 -31.15 -18.49
C SER A 411 -7.67 -30.45 -17.46
N ALA A 412 -8.29 -29.77 -16.50
CA ALA A 412 -7.60 -29.25 -15.32
C ALA A 412 -8.35 -29.65 -14.05
N GLU A 413 -7.61 -29.92 -13.00
CA GLU A 413 -8.13 -29.99 -11.64
C GLU A 413 -8.10 -28.59 -11.02
N THR A 414 -9.15 -28.22 -10.29
CA THR A 414 -9.20 -26.93 -9.59
C THR A 414 -9.36 -27.12 -8.09
N VAL A 415 -8.72 -26.23 -7.32
CA VAL A 415 -8.81 -26.21 -5.85
C VAL A 415 -8.89 -24.77 -5.36
N ARG A 416 -9.79 -24.50 -4.41
CA ARG A 416 -9.82 -23.23 -3.66
C ARG A 416 -8.65 -23.23 -2.68
N VAL A 417 -7.80 -22.20 -2.73
CA VAL A 417 -6.56 -22.10 -1.97
C VAL A 417 -6.70 -21.19 -0.75
N MET A 418 -7.27 -20.01 -0.93
CA MET A 418 -7.45 -19.02 0.14
C MET A 418 -8.52 -18.00 -0.22
N GLY A 419 -9.03 -17.30 0.79
CA GLY A 419 -10.02 -16.24 0.71
C GLY A 419 -10.35 -15.78 2.12
N ASP A 420 -11.05 -14.65 2.28
CA ASP A 420 -11.45 -14.14 3.59
C ASP A 420 -12.74 -14.82 4.06
N PRO A 421 -12.71 -15.67 5.10
CA PRO A 421 -13.94 -16.28 5.61
C PRO A 421 -14.96 -15.26 6.15
N GLU A 422 -14.51 -14.05 6.50
CA GLU A 422 -15.37 -12.98 7.00
C GLU A 422 -15.87 -12.02 5.90
N GLU A 423 -15.39 -12.18 4.65
CA GLU A 423 -15.73 -11.32 3.49
C GLU A 423 -15.51 -9.81 3.73
N LYS A 424 -14.51 -9.45 4.56
CA LYS A 424 -14.12 -8.07 4.86
C LYS A 424 -12.97 -7.57 4.00
N LEU A 425 -12.11 -8.47 3.55
CA LEU A 425 -10.90 -8.20 2.78
C LEU A 425 -11.08 -8.61 1.33
N LYS A 426 -10.64 -7.80 0.38
CA LYS A 426 -10.77 -8.10 -1.05
C LYS A 426 -9.51 -8.72 -1.60
N PHE A 427 -9.54 -10.00 -1.95
CA PHE A 427 -8.42 -10.61 -2.69
C PHE A 427 -8.43 -10.05 -4.12
N THR A 428 -7.25 -9.73 -4.63
CA THR A 428 -7.09 -9.12 -5.96
C THR A 428 -5.88 -9.69 -6.70
N GLU A 429 -5.74 -9.34 -7.98
CA GLU A 429 -4.47 -9.51 -8.67
C GLU A 429 -3.45 -8.49 -8.14
N GLU A 430 -2.19 -8.86 -7.93
CA GLU A 430 -1.49 -10.03 -8.47
C GLU A 430 -1.29 -11.16 -7.44
N THR A 431 -1.09 -12.39 -7.97
CA THR A 431 -0.71 -13.58 -7.20
C THR A 431 0.58 -14.15 -7.77
N LEU A 432 1.57 -14.36 -6.93
CA LEU A 432 2.85 -14.99 -7.24
C LEU A 432 2.81 -16.46 -6.83
N ALA A 433 3.40 -17.34 -7.63
CA ALA A 433 3.55 -18.76 -7.31
C ALA A 433 5.02 -19.19 -7.36
N HIS A 434 5.41 -20.11 -6.47
CA HIS A 434 6.73 -20.72 -6.45
C HIS A 434 6.67 -22.17 -5.96
N GLU A 435 7.63 -22.98 -6.40
CA GLU A 435 7.89 -24.33 -5.93
C GLU A 435 9.33 -24.36 -5.42
N THR A 436 9.49 -24.73 -4.15
CA THR A 436 10.79 -24.88 -3.50
C THR A 436 11.53 -26.11 -4.03
N SER A 437 12.83 -26.18 -3.74
CA SER A 437 13.69 -27.31 -4.06
C SER A 437 13.27 -28.63 -3.40
N ASP A 438 12.53 -28.59 -2.28
CA ASP A 438 11.93 -29.76 -1.60
C ASP A 438 10.48 -30.06 -2.01
N GLY A 439 9.91 -29.30 -2.96
CA GLY A 439 8.59 -29.57 -3.56
C GLY A 439 7.40 -28.96 -2.79
N VAL A 440 7.67 -28.05 -1.86
CA VAL A 440 6.65 -27.21 -1.23
C VAL A 440 6.20 -26.16 -2.23
N LEU A 441 4.89 -25.98 -2.37
CA LEU A 441 4.32 -24.92 -3.18
C LEU A 441 3.86 -23.79 -2.27
N TRP A 442 4.09 -22.56 -2.68
CA TRP A 442 3.45 -21.41 -2.04
C TRP A 442 2.92 -20.40 -3.05
N LEU A 443 1.83 -19.74 -2.66
CA LEU A 443 1.25 -18.58 -3.33
C LEU A 443 1.34 -17.36 -2.44
N LEU A 444 1.55 -16.19 -3.01
CA LEU A 444 1.53 -14.91 -2.31
C LEU A 444 0.65 -13.91 -3.09
N THR A 445 -0.37 -13.35 -2.44
CA THR A 445 -1.44 -12.58 -3.09
C THR A 445 -1.63 -11.20 -2.48
N ARG A 446 -1.91 -10.23 -3.34
CA ARG A 446 -2.39 -8.90 -2.97
C ARG A 446 -3.81 -8.94 -2.40
N VAL A 447 -4.00 -8.25 -1.28
CA VAL A 447 -5.31 -8.12 -0.61
C VAL A 447 -5.57 -6.64 -0.31
N GLU A 448 -6.79 -6.18 -0.60
CA GLU A 448 -7.27 -4.81 -0.36
C GLU A 448 -8.30 -4.79 0.79
N GLY A 449 -8.65 -3.59 1.28
CA GLY A 449 -9.68 -3.42 2.33
C GLY A 449 -9.18 -3.67 3.77
N GLY A 450 -7.91 -4.06 3.93
CA GLY A 450 -7.24 -4.20 5.23
C GLY A 450 -6.02 -3.30 5.35
N ASP A 451 -5.04 -3.76 6.12
CA ASP A 451 -3.79 -3.06 6.44
C ASP A 451 -2.65 -3.28 5.43
N ASP A 452 -3.03 -3.72 4.22
CA ASP A 452 -2.16 -3.93 3.06
C ASP A 452 -1.08 -5.01 3.24
N HIS A 453 -1.33 -5.98 4.13
CA HIS A 453 -0.51 -7.19 4.14
C HIS A 453 -0.94 -8.15 3.03
N LEU A 454 0.06 -8.76 2.41
CA LEU A 454 -0.15 -9.88 1.50
C LEU A 454 -0.70 -11.09 2.25
N TRP A 455 -1.30 -12.02 1.51
CA TRP A 455 -1.70 -13.32 2.04
C TRP A 455 -0.89 -14.43 1.38
N GLN A 456 -0.44 -15.38 2.20
CA GLN A 456 0.36 -16.50 1.76
C GLN A 456 -0.38 -17.81 1.99
N ALA A 457 -0.37 -18.70 0.99
CA ALA A 457 -0.85 -20.06 1.12
C ALA A 457 0.28 -21.04 0.82
N VAL A 458 0.40 -22.09 1.61
CA VAL A 458 1.46 -23.10 1.51
C VAL A 458 0.84 -24.49 1.35
N SER A 459 1.38 -25.30 0.44
CA SER A 459 1.03 -26.70 0.24
C SER A 459 2.27 -27.58 0.32
N ARG A 460 2.15 -28.68 1.06
CA ARG A 460 3.22 -29.68 1.26
C ARG A 460 2.92 -31.04 0.63
N ASP A 461 1.80 -31.13 -0.09
CA ASP A 461 1.31 -32.38 -0.70
C ASP A 461 1.14 -32.24 -2.22
N GLY A 462 1.92 -31.35 -2.84
CA GLY A 462 1.88 -31.09 -4.29
C GLY A 462 0.66 -30.30 -4.74
N GLY A 463 0.11 -29.44 -3.88
CA GLY A 463 -0.98 -28.52 -4.24
C GLY A 463 -2.39 -29.10 -4.06
N ARG A 464 -2.54 -30.22 -3.34
CA ARG A 464 -3.85 -30.84 -3.09
C ARG A 464 -4.56 -30.16 -1.94
N THR A 465 -3.84 -29.85 -0.87
CA THR A 465 -4.33 -29.06 0.27
C THR A 465 -3.42 -27.87 0.54
N TRP A 466 -4.02 -26.80 1.07
CA TRP A 466 -3.35 -25.52 1.30
C TRP A 466 -3.66 -25.00 2.70
N SER A 467 -2.65 -24.45 3.36
CA SER A 467 -2.79 -23.69 4.60
C SER A 467 -2.50 -22.22 4.30
N ALA A 468 -3.47 -21.35 4.55
CA ALA A 468 -3.38 -19.93 4.22
C ALA A 468 -3.37 -19.06 5.48
N ALA A 469 -2.55 -18.01 5.45
CA ALA A 469 -2.47 -17.02 6.50
C ALA A 469 -2.07 -15.66 5.94
N LYS A 470 -2.34 -14.62 6.70
CA LYS A 470 -1.78 -13.29 6.47
C LYS A 470 -0.25 -13.34 6.56
N SER A 471 0.42 -12.83 5.53
CA SER A 471 1.88 -12.71 5.48
C SER A 471 2.34 -11.52 6.33
N PRO A 472 3.56 -11.52 6.90
CA PRO A 472 4.13 -10.33 7.54
C PRO A 472 4.49 -9.22 6.53
N ILE A 473 4.47 -9.50 5.22
CA ILE A 473 4.82 -8.51 4.21
C ILE A 473 3.67 -7.52 4.02
N ARG A 474 3.92 -6.26 4.41
CA ARG A 474 3.05 -5.11 4.11
C ARG A 474 3.51 -4.39 2.83
N GLY A 475 2.63 -4.32 1.83
CA GLY A 475 2.87 -3.69 0.52
C GLY A 475 2.47 -4.60 -0.65
N HIS A 476 2.39 -4.04 -1.86
CA HIS A 476 1.92 -4.76 -3.05
C HIS A 476 2.34 -4.09 -4.39
N PRO A 477 2.25 -4.81 -5.53
CA PRO A 477 2.04 -6.25 -5.66
C PRO A 477 3.34 -7.07 -5.45
N PRO A 478 3.25 -8.39 -5.21
CA PRO A 478 4.40 -9.29 -5.05
C PRO A 478 4.95 -9.75 -6.41
N SER A 479 5.53 -8.84 -7.19
CA SER A 479 5.82 -9.09 -8.61
C SER A 479 7.30 -9.23 -8.97
N GLY A 480 8.26 -8.86 -8.12
CA GLY A 480 9.68 -8.92 -8.48
C GLY A 480 10.46 -9.97 -7.70
N LEU A 481 10.05 -11.25 -7.81
CA LEU A 481 10.74 -12.39 -7.20
C LEU A 481 11.96 -12.80 -8.04
N VAL A 482 13.12 -12.93 -7.40
CA VAL A 482 14.33 -13.51 -7.98
C VAL A 482 15.03 -14.43 -6.97
N GLN A 483 15.80 -15.39 -7.47
CA GLN A 483 16.70 -16.22 -6.67
C GLN A 483 18.15 -15.78 -6.89
N LEU A 484 18.89 -15.59 -5.80
CA LEU A 484 20.32 -15.28 -5.81
C LEU A 484 21.15 -16.56 -5.94
N ALA A 485 22.43 -16.42 -6.31
CA ALA A 485 23.33 -17.56 -6.46
C ALA A 485 23.56 -18.35 -5.16
N ASP A 486 23.36 -17.73 -4.01
CA ASP A 486 23.46 -18.37 -2.68
C ASP A 486 22.15 -19.06 -2.22
N GLY A 487 21.14 -19.11 -3.09
CA GLY A 487 19.84 -19.76 -2.83
C GLY A 487 18.81 -18.86 -2.15
N ARG A 488 19.19 -17.67 -1.65
CA ARG A 488 18.22 -16.72 -1.09
C ARG A 488 17.20 -16.31 -2.15
N LEU A 489 15.93 -16.17 -1.73
CA LEU A 489 14.92 -15.48 -2.52
C LEU A 489 14.84 -14.03 -2.09
N VAL A 490 14.70 -13.16 -3.10
CA VAL A 490 14.47 -11.73 -2.92
C VAL A 490 13.17 -11.38 -3.62
N LEU A 491 12.24 -10.79 -2.88
CA LEU A 491 10.99 -10.28 -3.43
C LEU A 491 10.99 -8.76 -3.35
N THR A 492 10.98 -8.09 -4.50
CA THR A 492 10.69 -6.65 -4.57
C THR A 492 9.19 -6.41 -4.76
N TYR A 493 8.65 -5.41 -4.08
CA TYR A 493 7.23 -5.05 -4.12
C TYR A 493 7.04 -3.53 -3.95
N GLY A 494 5.88 -3.01 -4.35
CA GLY A 494 5.52 -1.61 -4.14
C GLY A 494 5.16 -1.34 -2.68
N PHE A 495 5.62 -0.22 -2.14
CA PHE A 495 5.30 0.22 -0.78
C PHE A 495 4.49 1.51 -0.86
N ARG A 496 3.17 1.34 -0.88
CA ARG A 496 2.20 2.42 -1.08
C ARG A 496 1.75 3.07 0.22
N HIS A 497 2.69 3.16 1.17
CA HIS A 497 2.55 3.83 2.45
C HIS A 497 3.71 4.82 2.61
N PRO A 498 3.52 5.94 3.31
CA PRO A 498 4.64 6.81 3.64
C PRO A 498 5.74 6.07 4.44
N PRO A 499 7.03 6.27 4.12
CA PRO A 499 7.53 7.00 2.95
C PRO A 499 7.40 6.13 1.69
N TYR A 500 6.61 6.62 0.73
CA TYR A 500 6.19 5.89 -0.46
C TYR A 500 7.40 5.45 -1.28
N GLY A 501 7.37 4.21 -1.80
CA GLY A 501 8.36 3.78 -2.77
C GLY A 501 8.40 2.28 -3.02
N ILE A 502 9.60 1.71 -3.06
CA ILE A 502 9.86 0.31 -3.40
C ILE A 502 10.67 -0.32 -2.27
N ARG A 503 10.31 -1.55 -1.91
CA ARG A 503 10.98 -2.36 -0.90
C ARG A 503 11.38 -3.71 -1.47
N ALA A 504 12.36 -4.34 -0.84
CA ALA A 504 12.65 -5.74 -1.02
C ALA A 504 12.66 -6.46 0.33
N VAL A 505 12.24 -7.71 0.32
CA VAL A 505 12.28 -8.62 1.47
C VAL A 505 13.02 -9.90 1.07
N VAL A 506 13.78 -10.45 2.00
CA VAL A 506 14.62 -11.63 1.78
C VAL A 506 13.99 -12.85 2.45
N SER A 507 14.10 -14.00 1.80
CA SER A 507 13.82 -15.30 2.38
C SER A 507 15.05 -16.21 2.27
N ARG A 508 15.28 -16.98 3.34
CA ARG A 508 16.39 -17.95 3.46
C ARG A 508 15.92 -19.41 3.39
N ASP A 509 14.62 -19.61 3.28
CA ASP A 509 13.94 -20.91 3.20
C ASP A 509 13.02 -20.98 1.97
N GLU A 510 13.50 -20.40 0.87
CA GLU A 510 12.84 -20.43 -0.44
C GLU A 510 11.41 -19.90 -0.45
N GLY A 511 11.14 -18.87 0.36
CA GLY A 511 9.89 -18.12 0.39
C GLY A 511 8.84 -18.66 1.35
N VAL A 512 9.18 -19.67 2.17
CA VAL A 512 8.27 -20.17 3.22
C VAL A 512 8.13 -19.15 4.35
N THR A 513 9.21 -18.44 4.70
CA THR A 513 9.21 -17.29 5.63
C THR A 513 9.96 -16.10 5.05
N TRP A 514 9.72 -14.91 5.60
CA TRP A 514 10.22 -13.63 5.09
C TRP A 514 10.79 -12.76 6.21
N ASP A 515 11.98 -12.21 6.02
CA ASP A 515 12.68 -11.36 6.99
C ASP A 515 12.20 -9.90 6.89
N THR A 516 11.08 -9.60 7.56
CA THR A 516 10.50 -8.24 7.58
C THR A 516 11.12 -7.31 8.61
N ASP A 517 12.03 -7.81 9.45
CA ASP A 517 12.78 -7.00 10.41
C ASP A 517 13.94 -6.27 9.71
N HIS A 518 14.44 -6.83 8.60
CA HIS A 518 15.56 -6.29 7.82
C HIS A 518 15.15 -5.97 6.37
N LEU A 519 14.08 -5.18 6.20
CA LEU A 519 13.63 -4.73 4.87
C LEU A 519 14.71 -3.92 4.15
N VAL A 520 14.92 -4.22 2.87
CA VAL A 520 15.77 -3.40 1.99
C VAL A 520 14.92 -2.29 1.37
N VAL A 521 15.31 -1.04 1.57
CA VAL A 521 14.65 0.11 0.97
C VAL A 521 15.31 0.46 -0.35
N LEU A 522 14.59 0.31 -1.47
CA LEU A 522 15.09 0.71 -2.78
C LEU A 522 14.71 2.15 -3.12
N ARG A 523 13.53 2.62 -2.69
CA ARG A 523 13.03 3.98 -2.89
C ARG A 523 12.19 4.41 -1.70
N ASN A 524 12.35 5.63 -1.20
CA ASN A 524 11.50 6.21 -0.13
C ASN A 524 11.09 7.67 -0.43
N ASP A 525 11.19 8.06 -1.69
CA ASP A 525 11.01 9.41 -2.23
C ASP A 525 9.82 9.53 -3.19
N GLY A 526 8.88 8.58 -3.13
CA GLY A 526 7.65 8.62 -3.93
C GLY A 526 6.69 9.72 -3.49
N ALA A 527 5.95 10.29 -4.45
CA ALA A 527 4.96 11.33 -4.18
C ALA A 527 3.65 10.82 -3.56
N GLY A 528 3.32 9.54 -3.78
CA GLY A 528 2.04 8.99 -3.35
C GLY A 528 1.87 7.53 -3.70
N TYR A 529 0.63 7.04 -3.59
CA TYR A 529 0.30 5.62 -3.73
C TYR A 529 0.49 5.08 -5.17
N ASP A 530 0.41 5.94 -6.20
CA ASP A 530 0.41 5.51 -7.60
C ASP A 530 1.82 5.25 -8.14
N LEU A 531 2.41 4.16 -7.65
CA LEU A 531 3.73 3.64 -8.00
C LEU A 531 3.80 2.12 -7.80
N GLY A 532 4.92 1.49 -8.16
CA GLY A 532 5.19 0.08 -7.86
C GLY A 532 5.16 -0.83 -9.08
N TYR A 533 4.56 -2.01 -8.92
CA TYR A 533 4.60 -3.11 -9.89
C TYR A 533 6.03 -3.45 -10.34
N PRO A 534 6.95 -3.73 -9.40
CA PRO A 534 8.33 -3.98 -9.73
C PRO A 534 8.51 -5.32 -10.45
N VAL A 535 9.48 -5.37 -11.36
CA VAL A 535 9.97 -6.58 -12.01
C VAL A 535 11.48 -6.63 -11.85
N SER A 536 12.00 -7.77 -11.40
CA SER A 536 13.41 -7.93 -11.07
C SER A 536 14.11 -8.98 -11.93
N LEU A 537 15.39 -8.75 -12.24
CA LEU A 537 16.30 -9.73 -12.84
C LEU A 537 17.66 -9.68 -12.12
N VAL A 538 18.33 -10.82 -12.02
CA VAL A 538 19.71 -10.91 -11.53
C VAL A 538 20.67 -10.97 -12.71
N LEU A 539 21.64 -10.04 -12.73
CA LEU A 539 22.71 -10.01 -13.72
C LEU A 539 23.84 -10.99 -13.33
N PRO A 540 24.73 -11.37 -14.26
CA PRO A 540 25.82 -12.32 -13.98
C PRO A 540 26.72 -11.92 -12.81
N ASP A 541 26.91 -10.61 -12.60
CA ASP A 541 27.71 -10.05 -11.52
C ASP A 541 26.97 -10.01 -10.16
N GLN A 542 25.79 -10.61 -10.05
CA GLN A 542 24.86 -10.57 -8.90
C GLN A 542 24.21 -9.20 -8.64
N THR A 543 24.34 -8.22 -9.55
CA THR A 543 23.51 -7.01 -9.49
C THR A 543 22.06 -7.37 -9.79
N ILE A 544 21.14 -6.89 -8.96
CA ILE A 544 19.70 -6.97 -9.20
C ILE A 544 19.26 -5.70 -9.93
N VAL A 545 18.58 -5.86 -11.05
CA VAL A 545 17.92 -4.78 -11.78
C VAL A 545 16.44 -4.88 -11.51
N THR A 546 15.87 -3.87 -10.84
CA THR A 546 14.46 -3.81 -10.48
C THR A 546 13.80 -2.63 -11.19
N ILE A 547 12.93 -2.89 -12.16
CA ILE A 547 12.18 -1.87 -12.91
C ILE A 547 10.76 -1.73 -12.37
N TYR A 548 10.24 -0.52 -12.27
CA TYR A 548 8.91 -0.21 -11.74
C TYR A 548 8.41 1.11 -12.34
N TYR A 549 7.13 1.42 -12.15
CA TYR A 549 6.64 2.77 -12.42
C TYR A 549 6.63 3.60 -11.14
N PHE A 550 6.85 4.91 -11.27
CA PHE A 550 7.10 5.79 -10.14
C PHE A 550 6.61 7.21 -10.39
N VAL A 551 6.48 7.98 -9.31
CA VAL A 551 6.14 9.40 -9.37
C VAL A 551 6.95 10.15 -8.30
N LEU A 552 7.54 11.27 -8.67
CA LEU A 552 8.33 12.12 -7.77
C LEU A 552 7.53 13.36 -7.36
N PRO A 553 7.69 13.85 -6.11
CA PRO A 553 7.00 15.05 -5.65
C PRO A 553 7.35 16.31 -6.46
N ALA A 554 8.56 16.38 -7.00
CA ALA A 554 9.09 17.57 -7.66
C ALA A 554 8.32 18.00 -8.92
N ASP A 555 7.74 17.03 -9.65
CA ASP A 555 7.02 17.29 -10.90
C ASP A 555 5.71 16.50 -11.04
N GLY A 556 5.48 15.49 -10.21
CA GLY A 556 4.25 14.71 -10.23
C GLY A 556 4.05 13.85 -11.49
N ILE A 557 5.08 13.67 -12.32
CA ILE A 557 5.00 12.91 -13.57
C ILE A 557 5.23 11.42 -13.30
N ASN A 558 4.26 10.58 -13.69
CA ASN A 558 4.42 9.13 -13.68
C ASN A 558 5.39 8.70 -14.78
N HIS A 559 6.39 7.93 -14.40
CA HIS A 559 7.48 7.55 -15.28
C HIS A 559 7.91 6.11 -15.00
N ILE A 560 8.68 5.52 -15.91
CA ILE A 560 9.34 4.24 -15.67
C ILE A 560 10.71 4.50 -15.08
N ALA A 561 10.99 3.84 -13.97
CA ALA A 561 12.24 3.93 -13.24
C ALA A 561 12.83 2.55 -13.00
N CYS A 562 14.12 2.51 -12.72
CA CYS A 562 14.88 1.32 -12.44
C CYS A 562 15.82 1.58 -11.26
N THR A 563 15.92 0.62 -10.33
CA THR A 563 17.01 0.57 -9.36
C THR A 563 17.97 -0.55 -9.74
N ARG A 564 19.26 -0.26 -9.84
CA ARG A 564 20.32 -1.29 -9.84
C ARG A 564 20.88 -1.39 -8.44
N TRP A 565 20.95 -2.59 -7.87
CA TRP A 565 21.34 -2.76 -6.46
C TRP A 565 21.92 -4.15 -6.19
N ARG A 566 22.48 -4.33 -4.98
CA ARG A 566 22.96 -5.63 -4.47
C ARG A 566 22.30 -5.93 -3.15
N CYS A 567 21.92 -7.19 -2.97
CA CYS A 567 21.41 -7.72 -1.71
C CYS A 567 22.57 -8.36 -0.95
N ASP A 568 23.25 -7.55 -0.15
CA ASP A 568 24.39 -8.00 0.65
C ASP A 568 23.96 -8.89 1.84
#